data_AF-A0A7V7WLB9-F1
#
_entry.id   AF-A0A7V7WLB9-F1
#
_cell.length_a   1.000
_cell.length_b   1.000
_cell.length_c   1.000
_cell.angle_alpha   90.00
_cell.angle_beta   90.00
_cell.angle_gamma   90.00
#
_symmetry.space_group_name_H-M   'P 1'
#
loop_
_entity.id
_entity.type
_entity.pdbx_description
1 polymer ?
#
loop_
_entity_poly.entity_id
_entity_poly.type
_entity_poly.pdbx_seq_one_letter_code
_entity_poly.pdbx_strand_id
1 'polypeptide(L)'
;MQTLNIKLKLPDSLAQEAARMGLLEPANLQTLVREAVRSQRIARLAEARKRIAAAGVTPLTMDEINAEIAAERAEQRSKSAR
;
A
#
# COMPACT_ATOMS: atom_id res chain seq x y z
N MET A 1 -11.93 7.14 16.36
CA MET A 1 -10.89 6.14 16.67
C MET A 1 -11.58 4.81 16.89
N GLN A 2 -11.02 3.72 16.40
CA GLN A 2 -11.55 2.36 16.63
C GLN A 2 -10.63 1.63 17.60
N THR A 3 -11.21 0.93 18.58
CA THR A 3 -10.48 0.11 19.54
C THR A 3 -10.56 -1.35 19.12
N LEU A 4 -9.43 -2.04 19.11
CA LEU A 4 -9.33 -3.46 18.76
C LEU A 4 -8.70 -4.22 19.92
N ASN A 5 -9.28 -5.37 20.28
CA ASN A 5 -8.70 -6.28 21.27
C ASN A 5 -7.99 -7.42 20.53
N ILE A 6 -6.69 -7.58 20.77
CA ILE A 6 -5.87 -8.62 20.14
C ILE A 6 -5.27 -9.52 21.22
N LYS A 7 -5.20 -10.83 20.94
CA LYS A 7 -4.46 -11.80 21.77
C LYS A 7 -3.17 -12.16 21.04
N LEU A 8 -2.04 -11.89 21.67
CA LEU A 8 -0.71 -12.17 21.15
C LEU A 8 -0.09 -13.31 21.95
N LYS A 9 0.53 -14.27 21.27
CA LYS A 9 1.40 -15.26 21.91
C LYS A 9 2.84 -14.83 21.66
N LEU A 10 3.55 -14.51 22.74
CA LEU A 10 4.95 -14.10 22.72
C LEU A 10 5.72 -15.01 23.67
N PRO A 11 7.01 -15.31 23.41
CA PRO A 11 7.88 -15.88 24.44
C PRO A 11 7.91 -14.97 25.67
N ASP A 12 7.90 -15.56 26.87
CA ASP A 12 7.81 -14.81 28.13
C ASP A 12 8.93 -13.78 28.27
N SER A 13 10.15 -14.13 27.87
CA SER A 13 11.30 -13.23 27.89
C SER A 13 11.07 -11.98 27.04
N LEU A 14 10.56 -12.17 25.82
CA LEU A 14 10.25 -11.09 24.88
C LEU A 14 9.08 -10.25 25.38
N ALA A 15 8.04 -10.87 25.95
CA ALA A 15 6.89 -10.14 26.50
C ALA A 15 7.32 -9.23 27.66
N GLN A 16 8.15 -9.73 28.58
CA GLN A 16 8.68 -8.95 29.70
C GLN A 16 9.58 -7.81 29.24
N GLU A 17 10.47 -8.08 28.27
CA GLU A 17 11.35 -7.05 27.72
C GLU A 17 10.56 -5.96 26.99
N ALA A 18 9.64 -6.33 26.10
CA ALA A 18 8.80 -5.40 25.38
C ALA A 18 7.92 -4.57 26.33
N ALA A 19 7.38 -5.18 27.39
CA ALA A 19 6.64 -4.47 28.43
C ALA A 19 7.51 -3.45 29.17
N ARG A 20 8.73 -3.84 29.60
CA ARG A 20 9.68 -2.94 30.27
C ARG A 20 10.09 -1.75 29.40
N MET A 21 10.17 -1.96 28.08
CA MET A 21 10.44 -0.90 27.11
C MET A 21 9.19 -0.08 26.75
N GLY A 22 8.02 -0.41 27.29
CA GLY A 22 6.74 0.23 26.98
C GLY A 22 6.24 -0.06 25.56
N LEU A 23 6.82 -1.01 24.83
CA LEU A 23 6.42 -1.32 23.45
C LEU A 23 4.99 -1.87 23.34
N LEU A 24 4.48 -2.45 24.43
CA LEU A 24 3.12 -2.98 24.53
C LEU A 24 2.09 -1.92 24.93
N GLU A 25 2.52 -0.69 25.21
CA GLU A 25 1.60 0.42 25.52
C GLU A 25 0.83 0.85 24.25
N PRO A 26 -0.46 1.25 24.38
CA PRO A 26 -1.31 1.56 23.24
C PRO A 26 -0.71 2.56 22.24
N ALA A 27 -0.03 3.60 22.71
CA ALA A 27 0.59 4.63 21.85
C ALA A 27 1.77 4.08 21.04
N ASN A 28 2.58 3.20 21.63
CA ASN A 28 3.72 2.58 20.96
C ASN A 28 3.26 1.51 19.98
N LEU A 29 2.25 0.71 20.36
CA LEU A 29 1.60 -0.23 19.44
C LEU A 29 0.97 0.48 18.24
N GLN A 30 0.32 1.64 18.45
CA GLN A 30 -0.23 2.44 17.36
C GLN A 30 0.87 2.90 16.38
N THR A 31 2.00 3.34 16.92
CA THR A 31 3.16 3.76 16.11
C THR A 31 3.73 2.58 15.33
N LEU A 32 3.90 1.43 15.97
CA LEU A 32 4.39 0.20 15.35
C LEU A 32 3.47 -0.26 14.21
N VAL A 33 2.15 -0.26 14.43
CA VAL A 33 1.17 -0.62 13.39
C VAL A 33 1.22 0.37 12.22
N ARG A 34 1.34 1.68 12.50
CA ARG A 34 1.44 2.71 11.46
C ARG A 34 2.66 2.49 10.56
N GLU A 35 3.82 2.27 11.16
CA GLU A 35 5.06 2.05 10.41
C GLU A 35 5.04 0.72 9.65
N ALA A 36 4.44 -0.34 10.21
CA ALA A 36 4.24 -1.60 9.52
C ALA A 36 3.36 -1.42 8.27
N VAL A 37 2.24 -0.70 8.37
CA VAL A 37 1.35 -0.39 7.23
C VAL A 37 2.10 0.42 6.16
N ARG A 38 2.86 1.44 6.57
CA ARG A 38 3.66 2.26 5.65
C ARG A 38 4.67 1.39 4.88
N SER A 39 5.39 0.54 5.59
CA SER A 39 6.41 -0.34 5.01
C SER A 39 5.80 -1.33 4.02
N GLN A 40 4.65 -1.94 4.35
CA GLN A 40 3.95 -2.85 3.43
C GLN A 40 3.46 -2.14 2.16
N ARG A 41 2.98 -0.89 2.26
CA ARG A 41 2.58 -0.10 1.08
C ARG A 41 3.76 0.15 0.14
N ILE A 42 4.92 0.50 0.69
CA ILE A 42 6.15 0.72 -0.09
C ILE A 42 6.60 -0.58 -0.75
N ALA A 43 6.60 -1.70 -0.01
CA ALA A 43 6.96 -3.01 -0.54
C ALA A 43 6.05 -3.42 -1.72
N ARG A 44 4.74 -3.21 -1.58
CA ARG A 44 3.77 -3.49 -2.66
C ARG A 44 4.02 -2.63 -3.90
N LEU A 45 4.33 -1.34 -3.73
CA LEU A 45 4.68 -0.47 -4.85
C LEU A 45 5.97 -0.94 -5.55
N ALA A 46 7.00 -1.29 -4.78
CA ALA A 46 8.24 -1.82 -5.33
C ALA A 46 8.03 -3.12 -6.10
N GLU A 47 7.18 -4.01 -5.60
CA GLU A 47 6.82 -5.25 -6.28
C GLU A 47 6.07 -4.98 -7.60
N ALA A 48 5.09 -4.07 -7.59
CA ALA A 48 4.39 -3.68 -8.81
C ALA A 48 5.35 -3.12 -9.87
N ARG A 49 6.30 -2.26 -9.45
CA ARG A 49 7.34 -1.74 -10.35
C ARG A 49 8.21 -2.84 -10.95
N LYS A 50 8.59 -3.85 -10.16
CA LYS A 50 9.34 -5.02 -10.67
C LYS A 50 8.55 -5.79 -11.73
N ARG A 51 7.24 -6.00 -11.50
CA ARG A 51 6.36 -6.69 -12.46
C ARG A 51 6.23 -5.92 -13.77
N ILE A 52 6.05 -4.59 -13.71
CA ILE A 52 5.99 -3.73 -14.91
C ILE A 52 7.30 -3.79 -15.69
N ALA A 53 8.44 -3.67 -15.02
CA ALA A 53 9.75 -3.76 -15.67
C ALA A 53 9.97 -5.13 -16.31
N ALA A 54 9.57 -6.21 -15.63
CA ALA A 54 9.69 -7.58 -16.15
C ALA A 54 8.78 -7.87 -17.34
N ALA A 55 7.66 -7.15 -17.47
CA ALA A 55 6.77 -7.29 -18.62
C ALA A 55 7.40 -6.80 -19.94
N GLY A 56 8.53 -6.07 -19.88
CA GLY A 56 9.29 -5.66 -21.06
C GLY A 56 8.52 -4.73 -22.01
N VAL A 57 7.48 -4.07 -21.52
CA VAL A 57 6.64 -3.17 -22.32
C VAL A 57 7.42 -1.90 -22.61
N THR A 58 7.57 -1.58 -23.90
CA THR A 58 8.17 -0.33 -24.34
C THR A 58 7.32 0.85 -23.83
N PRO A 59 7.92 1.84 -23.15
CA PRO A 59 7.18 3.04 -22.75
C PRO A 59 6.60 3.74 -23.97
N LEU A 60 5.30 4.05 -23.93
CA LEU A 60 4.65 4.91 -24.90
C LEU A 60 5.20 6.34 -24.79
N THR A 61 5.25 7.04 -25.91
CA THR A 61 5.49 8.48 -25.95
C THR A 61 4.31 9.25 -25.36
N MET A 62 4.53 10.50 -24.94
CA MET A 62 3.44 11.33 -24.42
C MET A 62 2.33 11.56 -25.46
N ASP A 63 2.69 11.65 -26.75
CA ASP A 63 1.72 11.87 -27.82
C ASP A 63 0.82 10.64 -28.01
N GLU A 64 1.39 9.43 -27.98
CA GLU A 64 0.63 8.18 -28.03
C GLU A 64 -0.30 8.03 -26.81
N ILE A 65 0.17 8.37 -25.61
CA ILE A 65 -0.65 8.36 -24.39
C ILE A 65 -1.82 9.35 -24.52
N ASN A 66 -1.57 10.56 -25.01
CA ASN A 66 -2.61 11.58 -25.17
C ASN A 66 -3.65 11.17 -26.21
N ALA A 67 -3.23 10.56 -27.32
CA ALA A 67 -4.12 10.05 -28.35
C ALA A 67 -5.05 8.96 -27.78
N GLU A 68 -4.52 8.00 -27.03
CA GLU A 68 -5.28 6.92 -26.39
C GLU A 68 -6.31 7.48 -25.39
N ILE A 69 -5.88 8.40 -24.50
CA ILE A 69 -6.77 9.05 -23.53
C ILE A 69 -7.89 9.83 -24.23
N ALA A 70 -7.58 10.51 -25.33
CA ALA A 70 -8.57 11.27 -26.09
C ALA A 70 -9.63 10.36 -26.74
N ALA A 71 -9.20 9.23 -27.30
CA ALA A 71 -10.08 8.23 -27.89
C ALA A 71 -11.05 7.64 -26.84
N GLU A 72 -10.52 7.17 -25.71
CA GLU A 72 -11.33 6.62 -24.60
C GLU A 72 -12.34 7.64 -24.07
N ARG A 73 -11.92 8.90 -23.89
CA ARG A 73 -12.83 9.97 -23.44
C ARG A 73 -13.90 10.33 -24.49
N ALA A 74 -13.61 10.20 -25.78
CA ALA A 74 -14.60 10.40 -26.83
C ALA A 74 -15.64 9.28 -26.82
N GLU A 75 -15.19 8.03 -26.67
CA GLU A 75 -16.05 6.86 -26.55
C GLU A 75 -16.97 6.97 -25.33
N GLN A 76 -16.44 7.33 -24.16
CA GLN A 76 -17.24 7.52 -22.95
C GLN A 76 -18.33 8.59 -23.12
N ARG A 77 -18.00 9.73 -23.75
CA ARG A 77 -18.97 10.78 -24.05
C ARG A 77 -20.07 10.31 -25.00
N SER A 78 -19.71 9.51 -26.00
CA SER A 78 -20.70 8.92 -26.92
C SER A 78 -21.63 7.92 -26.24
N LYS A 79 -21.14 7.18 -25.24
CA LYS A 79 -21.92 6.22 -24.44
C LYS A 79 -22.86 6.91 -23.46
N SER A 80 -22.44 8.03 -22.85
CA SER A 80 -23.30 8.80 -21.94
C SER A 80 -24.34 9.67 -22.65
N ALA A 81 -24.16 9.93 -23.95
CA ALA A 81 -25.10 10.68 -24.78
C ALA A 81 -26.15 9.79 -25.49
N ARG A 82 -26.07 8.47 -25.28
CA ARG A 82 -27.09 7.49 -25.67
C ARG A 82 -27.96 7.17 -24.46
#